data_AF-A0A377J840-F1
#
_entry.id   AF-A0A377J840-F1
#
_cell.length_a   1.000
_cell.length_b   1.000
_cell.length_c   1.000
_cell.angle_alpha   90.00
_cell.angle_beta   90.00
_cell.angle_gamma   90.00
#
_symmetry.space_group_name_H-M   'P 1'
#
loop_
_entity.id
_entity.type
_entity.pdbx_description
1 polymer ?
#
loop_
_entity_poly.entity_id
_entity_poly.type
_entity_poly.pdbx_seq_one_letter_code
_entity_poly.pdbx_strand_id
1 'polypeptide(L)'
;MTFLPCFYHQSCHPPVLVLAIYRALLLAVGLIVFSGCASDNTRSVTLSDLSQIKDGEVMVVGKMSKLPAVVAADLKQETDMFTPFSGERILLWLSGSAKSDGEPIGLLAKWGETFYFAVPRKTMRLTTLKRRSDEGDTFTYLSMPLPEPLIFLVRADDRAVYIGNIRLYVDEFDQIVALEVVDETSEMKTAFRQRFGASLLPRVSLIAPEYHFR
;
A
#
# COMPACT_ATOMS: atom_id res chain seq x y z
N MET A 1 -72.53 63.71 9.43
CA MET A 1 -71.48 64.75 9.44
C MET A 1 -70.68 64.52 10.72
N THR A 2 -69.55 63.80 10.63
CA THR A 2 -68.17 64.33 10.72
C THR A 2 -67.90 64.97 12.09
N PHE A 3 -67.01 64.48 12.97
CA PHE A 3 -65.57 64.22 12.81
C PHE A 3 -65.06 63.25 13.92
N LEU A 4 -64.10 62.40 13.60
CA LEU A 4 -63.19 61.74 14.55
C LEU A 4 -61.75 62.21 14.22
N PRO A 5 -60.94 62.63 15.20
CA PRO A 5 -59.52 62.90 14.98
C PRO A 5 -58.67 61.65 15.25
N CYS A 6 -57.76 61.35 14.32
CA CYS A 6 -56.66 60.41 14.52
C CYS A 6 -55.53 61.10 15.29
N PHE A 7 -55.05 60.44 16.35
CA PHE A 7 -53.83 60.82 17.08
C PHE A 7 -52.79 59.68 17.03
N TYR A 8 -51.57 60.05 16.59
CA TYR A 8 -50.24 59.67 17.08
C TYR A 8 -49.72 58.20 17.09
N HIS A 9 -48.77 57.95 16.19
CA HIS A 9 -47.36 57.56 16.41
C HIS A 9 -46.99 56.40 17.38
N GLN A 10 -46.35 55.34 16.87
CA GLN A 10 -45.03 54.87 17.35
C GLN A 10 -44.42 53.71 16.54
N SER A 11 -43.16 53.88 16.18
CA SER A 11 -42.25 52.93 15.55
C SER A 11 -41.74 51.90 16.56
N CYS A 12 -41.61 50.63 16.17
CA CYS A 12 -40.88 49.64 16.97
C CYS A 12 -39.95 48.80 16.09
N HIS A 13 -38.66 48.87 16.42
CA HIS A 13 -37.55 48.17 15.78
C HIS A 13 -37.62 46.64 15.95
N PRO A 14 -37.09 45.85 15.01
CA PRO A 14 -36.90 44.41 15.21
C PRO A 14 -35.78 44.14 16.24
N PRO A 15 -35.90 43.09 17.06
CA PRO A 15 -34.93 42.78 18.09
C PRO A 15 -33.63 42.21 17.50
N VAL A 16 -32.56 43.01 17.62
CA VAL A 16 -31.17 42.71 17.21
C VAL A 16 -30.59 41.46 17.92
N LEU A 17 -31.28 40.92 18.92
CA LEU A 17 -30.82 39.80 19.74
C LEU A 17 -30.93 38.42 19.08
N VAL A 18 -31.87 38.22 18.14
CA VAL A 18 -32.10 36.89 17.53
C VAL A 18 -30.99 36.52 16.53
N LEU A 19 -30.37 37.52 15.89
CA LEU A 19 -29.34 37.30 14.87
C LEU A 19 -27.97 36.89 15.45
N ALA A 20 -27.68 37.29 16.70
CA ALA A 20 -26.41 36.99 17.36
C ALA A 20 -26.31 35.52 17.80
N ILE A 21 -27.42 34.93 18.22
CA ILE A 21 -27.47 33.54 18.72
C ILE A 21 -27.28 32.54 17.56
N TYR A 22 -27.85 32.82 16.38
CA TYR A 22 -27.67 31.97 15.20
C TYR A 22 -26.25 31.99 14.63
N ARG A 23 -25.52 33.12 14.74
CA ARG A 23 -24.11 33.20 14.31
C ARG A 23 -23.16 32.40 15.20
N ALA A 24 -23.43 32.31 16.50
CA ALA A 24 -22.63 31.49 17.41
C ALA A 24 -22.90 29.99 17.23
N LEU A 25 -24.14 29.59 16.93
CA LEU A 25 -24.52 28.19 16.74
C LEU A 25 -23.94 27.59 15.44
N LEU A 26 -23.83 28.38 14.37
CA LEU A 26 -23.24 27.95 13.09
C LEU A 26 -21.71 27.79 13.13
N LEU A 27 -21.03 28.46 14.07
CA LEU A 27 -19.57 28.35 14.24
C LEU A 27 -19.16 27.11 15.05
N ALA A 28 -20.03 26.58 15.90
CA ALA A 28 -19.73 25.40 16.73
C ALA A 28 -19.91 24.07 15.97
N VAL A 29 -20.77 24.01 14.94
CA VAL A 29 -21.04 22.77 14.18
C VAL A 29 -20.00 22.51 13.08
N GLY A 30 -19.23 23.52 12.66
CA GLY A 30 -18.19 23.37 11.63
C GLY A 30 -16.90 22.69 12.08
N LEU A 31 -16.66 22.54 13.39
CA LEU A 31 -15.37 22.08 13.93
C LEU A 31 -15.29 20.57 14.21
N ILE A 32 -16.38 19.80 14.01
CA ILE A 32 -16.43 18.38 14.41
C ILE A 32 -16.23 17.41 13.22
N VAL A 33 -16.15 17.88 11.97
CA VAL A 33 -16.14 16.98 10.78
C VAL A 33 -14.72 16.61 10.29
N PHE A 34 -13.66 17.10 10.91
CA PHE A 34 -12.27 16.75 10.52
C PHE A 34 -11.47 16.04 11.62
N SER A 35 -12.12 15.19 12.43
CA SER A 35 -11.40 14.08 13.07
C SER A 35 -11.13 13.00 12.03
N GLY A 36 -10.28 13.32 11.04
CA GLY A 36 -9.65 12.31 10.21
C GLY A 36 -8.75 11.49 11.12
N CYS A 37 -9.22 10.31 11.53
CA CYS A 37 -8.35 9.29 12.10
C CYS A 37 -7.28 8.99 11.06
N ALA A 38 -6.10 9.59 11.23
CA ALA A 38 -4.86 9.08 10.65
C ALA A 38 -4.69 7.67 11.25
N SER A 39 -5.17 6.68 10.51
CA SER A 39 -4.94 5.28 10.81
C SER A 39 -3.47 5.02 10.53
N ASP A 40 -2.66 5.16 11.58
CA ASP A 40 -1.29 4.70 11.65
C ASP A 40 -1.32 3.16 11.58
N ASN A 41 -1.32 2.63 10.37
CA ASN A 41 -1.14 1.20 10.14
C ASN A 41 0.11 1.02 9.30
N THR A 42 1.27 1.24 9.94
CA THR A 42 2.61 1.02 9.38
C THR A 42 2.95 -0.46 9.15
N ARG A 43 1.98 -1.37 9.32
CA ARG A 43 2.11 -2.81 9.07
C ARG A 43 0.92 -3.32 8.28
N SER A 44 1.08 -3.41 6.96
CA SER A 44 0.08 -4.07 6.11
C SER A 44 0.20 -5.59 6.26
N VAL A 45 -0.77 -6.22 6.93
CA VAL A 45 -1.01 -7.65 6.77
C VAL A 45 -1.60 -7.87 5.37
N THR A 46 -1.34 -9.02 4.74
CA THR A 46 -1.94 -9.32 3.44
C THR A 46 -3.46 -9.19 3.53
N LEU A 47 -4.08 -8.51 2.56
CA LEU A 47 -5.51 -8.28 2.52
C LEU A 47 -6.26 -9.60 2.38
N SER A 48 -7.34 -9.72 3.14
CA SER A 48 -8.26 -10.87 3.05
C SER A 48 -9.51 -10.54 2.25
N ASP A 49 -9.85 -9.26 2.10
CA ASP A 49 -11.08 -8.79 1.47
C ASP A 49 -10.83 -7.47 0.69
N LEU A 50 -11.56 -7.26 -0.40
CA LEU A 50 -11.50 -6.04 -1.22
C LEU A 50 -12.07 -4.80 -0.50
N SER A 51 -13.00 -4.99 0.43
CA SER A 51 -13.58 -3.92 1.26
C SER A 51 -12.56 -3.20 2.16
N GLN A 52 -11.38 -3.79 2.33
CA GLN A 52 -10.27 -3.20 3.09
C GLN A 52 -9.51 -2.12 2.31
N ILE A 53 -9.75 -2.00 1.00
CA ILE A 53 -9.12 -0.99 0.13
C ILE A 53 -9.87 0.33 0.28
N LYS A 54 -9.19 1.40 0.69
CA LYS A 54 -9.78 2.73 0.83
C LYS A 54 -9.85 3.47 -0.50
N ASP A 55 -10.64 4.53 -0.53
CA ASP A 55 -10.61 5.50 -1.63
C ASP A 55 -9.20 6.09 -1.79
N GLY A 56 -8.69 6.08 -3.02
CA GLY A 56 -7.32 6.50 -3.33
C GLY A 56 -6.26 5.40 -3.17
N GLU A 57 -6.63 4.17 -2.82
CA GLU A 57 -5.74 3.01 -2.82
C GLU A 57 -5.98 2.09 -4.03
N VAL A 58 -5.01 1.20 -4.26
CA VAL A 58 -5.05 0.11 -5.22
C VAL A 58 -4.54 -1.17 -4.57
N MET A 59 -5.13 -2.31 -4.92
CA MET A 59 -4.58 -3.60 -4.50
C MET A 59 -3.38 -3.97 -5.36
N VAL A 60 -2.21 -4.08 -4.75
CA VAL A 60 -1.02 -4.66 -5.38
C VAL A 60 -0.97 -6.14 -5.07
N VAL A 61 -0.83 -6.93 -6.13
CA VAL A 61 -0.70 -8.39 -6.11
C VAL A 61 0.68 -8.76 -6.60
N GLY A 62 1.37 -9.62 -5.87
CA GLY A 62 2.69 -10.09 -6.30
C GLY A 62 3.14 -11.29 -5.49
N LYS A 63 4.36 -11.74 -5.76
CA LYS A 63 4.99 -12.84 -5.05
C LYS A 63 6.47 -12.55 -4.91
N MET A 64 7.03 -12.93 -3.76
CA MET A 64 8.48 -12.92 -3.54
C MET A 64 8.96 -14.36 -3.49
N SER A 65 9.84 -14.73 -4.40
CA SER A 65 10.49 -16.03 -4.43
C SER A 65 11.98 -15.87 -4.16
N LYS A 66 12.58 -16.88 -3.55
CA LYS A 66 14.02 -16.98 -3.34
C LYS A 66 14.52 -18.27 -3.97
N LEU A 67 15.67 -18.20 -4.60
CA LEU A 67 16.32 -19.30 -5.28
C LEU A 67 17.79 -19.32 -4.84
N PRO A 68 18.36 -20.51 -4.56
CA PRO A 68 19.78 -20.59 -4.31
C PRO A 68 20.54 -20.28 -5.60
N ALA A 69 21.47 -19.33 -5.53
CA ALA A 69 22.44 -19.10 -6.59
C ALA A 69 23.53 -20.16 -6.48
N VAL A 70 23.40 -21.25 -7.24
CA VAL A 70 24.43 -22.30 -7.24
C VAL A 70 25.65 -21.76 -7.98
N VAL A 71 26.63 -21.24 -7.23
CA VAL A 71 27.97 -20.96 -7.75
C VAL A 71 28.76 -22.26 -7.61
N ALA A 72 29.14 -22.84 -8.75
CA ALA A 72 29.91 -24.08 -8.94
C ALA A 72 29.10 -25.40 -8.86
N ALA A 73 28.85 -25.95 -10.05
CA ALA A 73 28.17 -27.21 -10.32
C ALA A 73 28.97 -28.48 -9.96
N ASP A 74 30.13 -28.39 -9.29
CA ASP A 74 31.04 -29.54 -9.14
C ASP A 74 31.46 -29.91 -7.71
N LEU A 75 31.04 -29.18 -6.66
CA LEU A 75 31.50 -29.47 -5.29
C LEU A 75 30.38 -29.29 -4.26
N LYS A 76 29.45 -30.26 -4.20
CA LYS A 76 28.87 -30.78 -2.95
C LYS A 76 27.90 -31.91 -3.32
N GLN A 77 28.42 -33.13 -3.22
CA GLN A 77 27.60 -34.31 -3.09
C GLN A 77 26.56 -34.07 -1.97
N GLU A 78 25.30 -34.32 -2.32
CA GLU A 78 24.24 -34.85 -1.47
C GLU A 78 24.53 -34.82 0.04
N THR A 79 24.03 -33.82 0.77
CA THR A 79 23.49 -34.03 2.14
C THR A 79 22.87 -32.79 2.78
N ASP A 80 23.07 -31.57 2.25
CA ASP A 80 22.48 -30.39 2.88
C ASP A 80 21.52 -29.68 1.93
N MET A 81 20.21 -29.79 2.19
CA MET A 81 19.19 -28.97 1.53
C MET A 81 19.38 -27.54 2.00
N PHE A 82 20.28 -26.80 1.36
CA PHE A 82 20.41 -25.36 1.57
C PHE A 82 19.06 -24.69 1.30
N THR A 83 18.38 -24.33 2.38
CA THR A 83 17.05 -23.69 2.38
C THR A 83 17.21 -22.28 2.95
N PRO A 84 17.74 -21.32 2.18
CA PRO A 84 18.04 -19.99 2.68
C PRO A 84 16.80 -19.39 3.35
N PHE A 85 16.92 -18.91 4.58
CA PHE A 85 15.87 -18.20 5.34
C PHE A 85 14.58 -18.99 5.60
N SER A 86 14.66 -20.28 5.89
CA SER A 86 13.47 -21.09 6.20
C SER A 86 12.69 -20.49 7.39
N GLY A 87 11.37 -20.29 7.22
CA GLY A 87 10.49 -19.70 8.25
C GLY A 87 10.48 -18.16 8.32
N GLU A 88 11.34 -17.48 7.57
CA GLU A 88 11.48 -16.03 7.63
C GLU A 88 10.49 -15.28 6.71
N ARG A 89 10.46 -13.94 6.84
CA ARG A 89 9.62 -13.05 6.01
C ARG A 89 10.45 -11.98 5.33
N ILE A 90 9.88 -11.39 4.28
CA ILE A 90 10.50 -10.29 3.55
C ILE A 90 9.67 -9.01 3.70
N LEU A 91 10.35 -7.93 4.05
CA LEU A 91 9.81 -6.59 4.14
C LEU A 91 10.21 -5.81 2.89
N LEU A 92 9.21 -5.35 2.14
CA LEU A 92 9.35 -4.52 0.95
C LEU A 92 9.12 -3.05 1.34
N TRP A 93 10.08 -2.18 1.06
CA TRP A 93 9.93 -0.74 1.25
C TRP A 93 9.54 -0.06 -0.06
N LEU A 94 8.29 0.40 -0.11
CA LEU A 94 7.77 1.15 -1.24
C LEU A 94 7.78 2.65 -0.94
N SER A 95 8.12 3.45 -1.93
CA SER A 95 7.96 4.91 -1.91
C SER A 95 7.24 5.35 -3.16
N GLY A 96 6.56 6.49 -3.14
CA GLY A 96 6.03 7.04 -4.39
C GLY A 96 7.16 7.52 -5.30
N SER A 97 6.89 7.57 -6.60
CA SER A 97 7.89 7.93 -7.60
C SER A 97 8.35 9.39 -7.58
N ALA A 98 7.54 10.31 -7.03
CA ALA A 98 7.89 11.71 -6.89
C ALA A 98 8.53 11.99 -5.52
N LYS A 99 9.49 12.93 -5.46
CA LYS A 99 10.18 13.29 -4.21
C LYS A 99 9.24 13.79 -3.09
N SER A 100 8.04 14.24 -3.44
CA SER A 100 7.02 14.75 -2.52
C SER A 100 6.04 13.69 -2.01
N ASP A 101 6.25 12.40 -2.32
CA ASP A 101 5.22 11.37 -2.18
C ASP A 101 5.00 10.81 -0.78
N GLY A 102 5.60 11.42 0.25
CA GLY A 102 5.43 11.05 1.65
C GLY A 102 6.40 9.97 2.13
N GLU A 103 6.12 9.41 3.30
CA GLU A 103 6.97 8.39 3.93
C GLU A 103 6.92 7.04 3.20
N PRO A 104 8.04 6.28 3.19
CA PRO A 104 8.04 4.92 2.68
C PRO A 104 7.09 3.99 3.45
N ILE A 105 6.45 3.08 2.74
CA ILE A 105 5.53 2.08 3.30
C ILE A 105 6.23 0.72 3.33
N GLY A 106 6.23 0.08 4.50
CA GLY A 106 6.76 -1.27 4.69
C GLY A 106 5.69 -2.34 4.54
N LEU A 107 5.86 -3.25 3.58
CA LEU A 107 4.94 -4.37 3.32
C LEU A 107 5.61 -5.70 3.68
N LEU A 108 5.07 -6.44 4.65
CA LEU A 108 5.65 -7.69 5.12
C LEU A 108 4.99 -8.89 4.43
N ALA A 109 5.72 -9.56 3.54
CA ALA A 109 5.27 -10.74 2.81
C ALA A 109 6.01 -12.01 3.28
N LYS A 110 5.39 -13.16 3.01
CA LYS A 110 6.04 -14.46 3.16
C LYS A 110 6.69 -14.88 1.85
N TRP A 111 7.76 -15.65 1.94
CA TRP A 111 8.41 -16.25 0.78
C TRP A 111 7.51 -17.30 0.11
N GLY A 112 7.46 -17.28 -1.22
CA GLY A 112 6.73 -18.26 -2.03
C GLY A 112 5.21 -18.12 -2.02
N GLU A 113 4.64 -17.29 -1.15
CA GLU A 113 3.20 -17.02 -1.10
C GLU A 113 2.85 -15.75 -1.89
N THR A 114 1.70 -15.76 -2.57
CA THR A 114 1.14 -14.54 -3.18
C THR A 114 0.67 -13.60 -2.09
N PHE A 115 1.08 -12.33 -2.17
CA PHE A 115 0.63 -11.28 -1.28
C PHE A 115 -0.37 -10.34 -1.98
N TYR A 116 -1.18 -9.68 -1.16
CA TYR A 116 -2.19 -8.70 -1.57
C TYR A 116 -2.09 -7.52 -0.62
N PHE A 117 -1.66 -6.35 -1.10
CA PHE A 117 -1.50 -5.16 -0.24
C PHE A 117 -2.26 -3.98 -0.81
N ALA A 118 -2.89 -3.18 0.05
CA ALA A 118 -3.38 -1.86 -0.35
C ALA A 118 -2.19 -0.89 -0.34
N VAL A 119 -2.01 -0.16 -1.43
CA VAL A 119 -1.02 0.92 -1.53
C VAL A 119 -1.67 2.16 -2.15
N PRO A 120 -1.11 3.36 -1.96
CA PRO A 120 -1.61 4.57 -2.62
C PRO A 120 -1.68 4.39 -4.14
N ARG A 121 -2.76 4.89 -4.77
CA ARG A 121 -3.00 4.78 -6.22
C ARG A 121 -2.13 5.73 -7.02
N LYS A 122 -0.84 5.44 -7.08
CA LYS A 122 0.19 6.17 -7.83
C LYS A 122 1.35 5.24 -8.17
N THR A 123 2.20 5.64 -9.12
CA THR A 123 3.41 4.88 -9.43
C THR A 123 4.30 4.77 -8.20
N MET A 124 4.68 3.53 -7.87
CA MET A 124 5.48 3.22 -6.69
C MET A 124 6.85 2.67 -7.09
N ARG A 125 7.83 2.89 -6.22
CA ARG A 125 9.20 2.41 -6.32
C ARG A 125 9.52 1.49 -5.15
N LEU A 126 9.95 0.27 -5.44
CA LEU A 126 10.59 -0.62 -4.50
C LEU A 126 12.05 -0.20 -4.35
N THR A 127 12.40 0.27 -3.15
CA THR A 127 13.71 0.88 -2.89
C THR A 127 14.62 0.01 -2.04
N THR A 128 14.04 -0.75 -1.11
CA THR A 128 14.80 -1.56 -0.15
C THR A 128 14.06 -2.85 0.14
N LEU A 129 14.80 -3.94 0.28
CA LEU A 129 14.31 -5.18 0.87
C LEU A 129 14.99 -5.39 2.21
N LYS A 130 14.23 -5.93 3.17
CA LYS A 130 14.79 -6.43 4.43
C LYS A 130 14.25 -7.82 4.69
N ARG A 131 15.10 -8.69 5.19
CA ARG A 131 14.74 -9.99 5.74
C ARG A 131 14.38 -9.83 7.20
N ARG A 132 13.25 -10.39 7.62
CA ARG A 132 12.88 -10.50 9.03
C ARG A 132 13.29 -11.88 9.54
N SER A 133 14.32 -11.89 10.38
CA SER A 133 14.77 -13.07 11.10
C SER A 133 14.13 -13.07 12.48
N ASP A 134 13.33 -14.09 12.77
CA ASP A 134 12.76 -14.29 14.10
C ASP A 134 13.71 -15.21 14.90
N GLU A 135 14.13 -14.76 16.09
CA GLU A 135 15.01 -15.50 17.02
C GLU A 135 14.35 -15.51 18.41
N GLY A 136 13.70 -16.62 18.73
CA GLY A 136 12.86 -16.75 19.93
C GLY A 136 11.70 -15.74 19.90
N ASP A 137 11.57 -14.94 20.95
CA ASP A 137 10.55 -13.88 21.08
C ASP A 137 10.98 -12.55 20.45
N THR A 138 12.19 -12.49 19.88
CA THR A 138 12.75 -11.28 19.26
C THR A 138 12.82 -11.42 17.75
N PHE A 139 12.90 -10.28 17.05
CA PHE A 139 13.12 -10.27 15.61
C PHE A 139 14.10 -9.17 15.23
N THR A 140 14.86 -9.43 14.16
CA THR A 140 15.77 -8.46 13.56
C THR A 140 15.44 -8.28 12.08
N TYR A 141 15.71 -7.07 11.57
CA TYR A 141 15.63 -6.79 10.14
C TYR A 141 17.02 -6.70 9.55
N LEU A 142 17.35 -7.63 8.67
CA LEU A 142 18.62 -7.70 7.97
C LEU A 142 18.45 -7.10 6.57
N SER A 143 19.33 -6.19 6.18
CA SER A 143 19.19 -5.50 4.90
C SER A 143 19.54 -6.43 3.74
N MET A 144 18.71 -6.40 2.70
CA MET A 144 18.95 -7.10 1.44
C MET A 144 19.02 -6.04 0.33
N PRO A 145 20.21 -5.51 0.02
CA PRO A 145 20.34 -4.42 -0.93
C PRO A 145 19.89 -4.88 -2.32
N LEU A 146 18.99 -4.11 -2.93
CA LEU A 146 18.63 -4.31 -4.33
C LEU A 146 19.78 -3.84 -5.23
N PRO A 147 20.02 -4.51 -6.37
CA PRO A 147 21.01 -4.03 -7.34
C PRO A 147 20.63 -2.64 -7.87
N GLU A 148 19.33 -2.39 -8.02
CA GLU A 148 18.77 -1.10 -8.39
C GLU A 148 17.30 -0.96 -7.92
N PRO A 149 16.75 0.26 -7.81
CA PRO A 149 15.34 0.46 -7.51
C PRO A 149 14.45 -0.06 -8.63
N LEU A 150 13.34 -0.70 -8.26
CA LEU A 150 12.35 -1.23 -9.20
C LEU A 150 11.07 -0.41 -9.15
N ILE A 151 10.38 -0.26 -10.28
CA ILE A 151 9.17 0.56 -10.44
C ILE A 151 8.04 -0.29 -10.98
N PHE A 152 6.83 -0.05 -10.50
CA PHE A 152 5.61 -0.51 -11.15
C PHE A 152 4.63 0.65 -11.32
N LEU A 153 3.92 0.64 -12.44
CA LEU A 153 2.98 1.69 -12.80
C LEU A 153 1.60 1.40 -12.23
N VAL A 154 0.96 2.43 -11.70
CA VAL A 154 -0.45 2.40 -11.27
C VAL A 154 -1.19 3.51 -12.01
N ARG A 155 -2.29 3.16 -12.68
CA ARG A 155 -3.18 4.08 -13.40
C ARG A 155 -4.29 4.56 -12.48
N ALA A 156 -4.91 5.69 -12.84
CA ALA A 156 -5.98 6.30 -12.04
C ALA A 156 -7.23 5.41 -11.90
N ASP A 157 -7.48 4.55 -12.89
CA ASP A 157 -8.60 3.60 -12.97
C ASP A 157 -8.26 2.20 -12.44
N ASP A 158 -7.01 1.93 -12.08
CA ASP A 158 -6.62 0.63 -11.56
C ASP A 158 -7.27 0.37 -10.19
N ARG A 159 -7.98 -0.76 -10.09
CA ARG A 159 -8.50 -1.30 -8.82
C ARG A 159 -7.58 -2.36 -8.22
N ALA A 160 -6.89 -3.12 -9.09
CA ALA A 160 -5.85 -4.05 -8.70
C ALA A 160 -4.76 -4.11 -9.77
N VAL A 161 -3.52 -4.30 -9.35
CA VAL A 161 -2.33 -4.38 -10.21
C VAL A 161 -1.50 -5.58 -9.83
N TYR A 162 -1.12 -6.40 -10.80
CA TYR A 162 -0.18 -7.51 -10.61
C TYR A 162 1.23 -7.08 -11.01
N ILE A 163 2.19 -7.25 -10.10
CA ILE A 163 3.57 -6.76 -10.27
C ILE A 163 4.58 -7.87 -10.60
N GLY A 164 4.14 -9.10 -10.77
CA GLY A 164 5.01 -10.25 -11.07
C GLY A 164 5.41 -11.07 -9.84
N ASN A 165 6.11 -12.17 -10.10
CA ASN A 165 6.90 -12.89 -9.10
C ASN A 165 8.34 -12.37 -9.14
N ILE A 166 8.75 -11.65 -8.10
CA ILE A 166 10.12 -11.16 -7.95
C ILE A 166 10.93 -12.29 -7.34
N ARG A 167 11.80 -12.89 -8.14
CA ARG A 167 12.68 -13.99 -7.74
C ARG A 167 14.07 -13.45 -7.46
N LEU A 168 14.52 -13.68 -6.25
CA LEU A 168 15.85 -13.30 -5.77
C LEU A 168 16.75 -14.53 -5.79
N TYR A 169 17.86 -14.43 -6.49
CA TYR A 169 18.93 -15.43 -6.41
C TYR A 169 19.86 -15.04 -5.29
N VAL A 170 20.00 -15.93 -4.31
CA VAL A 170 20.73 -15.68 -3.07
C VAL A 170 21.86 -16.68 -2.94
N ASP A 171 23.06 -16.21 -2.62
CA ASP A 171 24.22 -17.07 -2.38
C ASP A 171 24.23 -17.68 -0.96
N GLU A 172 25.31 -18.39 -0.62
CA GLU A 172 25.50 -19.01 0.71
C GLU A 172 25.74 -17.99 1.84
N PHE A 173 25.98 -16.72 1.50
CA PHE A 173 26.21 -15.61 2.43
C PHE A 173 25.01 -14.68 2.53
N ASP A 174 23.82 -15.15 2.13
CA ASP A 174 22.56 -14.41 2.19
C ASP A 174 22.52 -13.15 1.31
N GLN A 175 23.41 -13.04 0.31
CA GLN A 175 23.50 -11.89 -0.58
C GLN A 175 22.67 -12.08 -1.85
N ILE A 176 21.97 -11.04 -2.29
CA ILE A 176 21.30 -11.04 -3.59
C ILE A 176 22.37 -10.92 -4.68
N VAL A 177 22.53 -11.97 -5.50
CA VAL A 177 23.46 -11.97 -6.63
C VAL A 177 22.78 -11.72 -7.97
N ALA A 178 21.49 -12.03 -8.08
CA ALA A 178 20.67 -11.71 -9.24
C ALA A 178 19.21 -11.54 -8.86
N LEU A 179 18.46 -10.84 -9.72
CA LEU A 179 17.03 -10.61 -9.58
C LEU A 179 16.37 -10.83 -10.93
N GLU A 180 15.30 -11.62 -10.96
CA GLU A 180 14.41 -11.74 -12.11
C GLU A 180 12.96 -11.45 -11.72
N VAL A 181 12.18 -10.94 -12.67
CA VAL A 181 10.74 -10.75 -12.51
C VAL A 181 10.05 -11.66 -13.51
N VAL A 182 9.31 -12.63 -12.99
CA VAL A 182 8.63 -13.64 -13.80
C VAL A 182 7.14 -13.39 -13.83
N ASP A 183 6.58 -13.41 -15.03
CA ASP A 183 5.15 -13.27 -15.26
C ASP A 183 4.44 -14.61 -14.99
N GLU A 184 3.78 -14.71 -13.84
CA GLU A 184 2.93 -15.84 -13.43
C GLU A 184 1.43 -15.44 -13.53
N THR A 185 1.06 -14.62 -14.54
CA THR A 185 -0.30 -14.08 -14.68
C THR A 185 -1.38 -15.15 -14.73
N SER A 186 -1.12 -16.31 -15.35
CA SER A 186 -2.10 -17.39 -15.48
C SER A 186 -2.43 -18.02 -14.12
N GLU A 187 -1.40 -18.36 -13.35
CA GLU A 187 -1.53 -18.89 -11.99
C GLU A 187 -2.14 -17.83 -11.06
N MET A 188 -1.66 -16.59 -11.14
CA MET A 188 -2.13 -15.49 -10.33
C MET A 188 -3.62 -15.21 -10.57
N LYS A 189 -4.08 -15.15 -11.83
CA LYS A 189 -5.51 -14.94 -12.14
C LYS A 189 -6.38 -16.04 -11.55
N THR A 190 -5.90 -17.28 -11.57
CA THR A 190 -6.63 -18.42 -11.00
C THR A 190 -6.76 -18.27 -9.49
N ALA A 191 -5.65 -18.03 -8.78
CA ALA A 191 -5.65 -17.81 -7.34
C ALA A 191 -6.46 -16.56 -6.93
N PHE A 192 -6.37 -15.48 -7.71
CA PHE A 192 -7.11 -14.24 -7.46
C PHE A 192 -8.62 -14.46 -7.56
N ARG A 193 -9.09 -15.13 -8.63
CA ARG A 193 -10.52 -15.43 -8.81
C ARG A 193 -11.08 -16.30 -7.70
N GLN A 194 -10.30 -17.27 -7.23
CA GLN A 194 -10.69 -18.13 -6.11
C GLN A 194 -10.85 -17.34 -4.81
N ARG A 195 -10.01 -16.32 -4.59
CA ARG A 195 -10.01 -15.52 -3.35
C ARG A 195 -10.98 -14.35 -3.36
N PHE A 196 -11.09 -13.61 -4.47
CA PHE A 196 -11.83 -12.35 -4.55
C PHE A 196 -12.99 -12.36 -5.57
N GLY A 197 -13.21 -13.50 -6.24
CA GLY A 197 -14.23 -13.64 -7.28
C GLY A 197 -13.77 -13.17 -8.66
N ALA A 198 -14.64 -13.34 -9.66
CA ALA A 198 -14.32 -13.09 -11.07
C ALA A 198 -14.65 -11.67 -11.56
N SER A 199 -15.28 -10.83 -10.73
CA SER A 199 -15.74 -9.48 -11.10
C SER A 199 -14.60 -8.45 -11.22
N LEU A 200 -13.44 -8.76 -10.64
CA LEU A 200 -12.24 -7.95 -10.69
C LEU A 200 -11.06 -8.82 -11.11
N LEU A 201 -10.23 -8.31 -12.01
CA LEU A 201 -8.94 -8.91 -12.34
C LEU A 201 -7.85 -7.84 -12.25
N PRO A 202 -6.69 -8.17 -11.66
CA PRO A 202 -5.56 -7.25 -11.66
C PRO A 202 -5.09 -6.94 -13.07
N ARG A 203 -4.80 -5.67 -13.36
CA ARG A 203 -4.06 -5.28 -14.55
C ARG A 203 -2.61 -5.71 -14.37
N VAL A 204 -2.01 -6.30 -15.40
CA VAL A 204 -0.58 -6.65 -15.37
C VAL A 204 0.25 -5.37 -15.48
N SER A 205 1.19 -5.20 -14.54
CA SER A 205 2.19 -4.15 -14.51
C SER A 205 3.46 -4.70 -13.86
N LEU A 206 4.16 -5.58 -14.58
CA LEU A 206 5.39 -6.21 -14.08
C LEU A 206 6.34 -5.14 -13.56
N ILE A 207 6.85 -5.35 -12.35
CA ILE A 207 7.84 -4.46 -11.77
C ILE A 207 9.13 -4.60 -12.58
N ALA A 208 9.81 -3.48 -12.84
CA ALA A 208 11.04 -3.48 -13.60
C ALA A 208 11.92 -2.30 -13.20
N PRO A 209 13.21 -2.32 -13.53
CA PRO A 209 14.04 -1.12 -13.44
C PRO A 209 13.45 0.12 -14.11
N GLU A 210 13.76 1.30 -13.57
CA GLU A 210 13.21 2.58 -14.05
C GLU A 210 13.48 2.82 -15.55
N TYR A 211 14.63 2.36 -16.06
CA TYR A 211 15.01 2.57 -17.46
C TYR A 211 14.10 1.82 -18.46
N HIS A 212 13.35 0.80 -18.03
CA HIS A 212 12.38 0.12 -18.89
C HIS A 212 11.11 0.93 -19.17
N PHE A 213 10.92 2.06 -18.47
CA PHE A 213 9.73 2.91 -18.60
C PHE A 213 10.02 4.29 -19.21
N ARG A 214 11.24 4.51 -19.71
CA ARG A 214 11.68 5.77 -20.33
C ARG A 214 11.59 5.73 -21.84
#